data_AF-A0A943GC88-F1
#
_entry.id   AF-A0A943GC88-F1
#
_cell.length_a   1.000
_cell.length_b   1.000
_cell.length_c   1.000
_cell.angle_alpha   90.00
_cell.angle_beta   90.00
_cell.angle_gamma   90.00
#
_symmetry.space_group_name_H-M   'P 1'
#
loop_
_entity.id
_entity.type
_entity.pdbx_description
1 polymer ?
#
loop_
_entity_poly.entity_id
_entity_poly.type
_entity_poly.pdbx_seq_one_letter_code
_entity_poly.pdbx_strand_id
1 'polypeptide(L)'
;MVSYFDHRVIKTAFGTFFAIYAAQLLGIKYGVTAGIVAIISIQATKKESVKIAVERFIASLVGLFIAAVFFYFFGYTPIVFGAFVLVFMPVCLKFNLFQGFLATVVLATHILAEKNISLMILFNEVEILVLGAATAIILNLYMPDVTKNLEKTHQEINKLMKQILNCMGEELTTGAISIDEEKNFKELKKQLNLGRDLAFKDYNNAFFYASRHQIELFNMKREQYKVLVRMRKHFHKFYLSSEHTYIIADFTKEVSDSIGVDHIYKKALVDLEKVKETFKKMPLPQSRGEFENRAVLYQFFNDIEEFLEIKEEFLKRYTLDGKKKVQKN
;
A
#
# COMPACT_ATOMS: atom_id res chain seq x y z
N MET A 1 3.91 -13.40 -17.34
CA MET A 1 2.84 -14.39 -17.60
C MET A 1 1.83 -14.24 -16.47
N VAL A 2 0.62 -13.74 -16.75
CA VAL A 2 -0.41 -13.55 -15.72
C VAL A 2 -0.95 -14.94 -15.37
N SER A 3 -0.66 -15.44 -14.17
CA SER A 3 -1.27 -16.68 -13.68
C SER A 3 -2.72 -16.38 -13.32
N TYR A 4 -3.66 -16.84 -14.14
CA TYR A 4 -5.09 -16.72 -13.87
C TYR A 4 -5.54 -17.63 -12.70
N PHE A 5 -4.72 -18.61 -12.32
CA PHE A 5 -4.86 -19.38 -11.10
C PHE A 5 -3.97 -18.76 -10.02
N ASP A 6 -4.53 -17.83 -9.25
CA ASP A 6 -3.94 -17.35 -8.01
C ASP A 6 -4.73 -17.91 -6.82
N HIS A 7 -4.10 -17.87 -5.66
CA HIS A 7 -4.64 -18.29 -4.38
C HIS A 7 -6.03 -17.71 -4.06
N ARG A 8 -6.33 -16.48 -4.55
CA ARG A 8 -7.68 -15.91 -4.44
C ARG A 8 -8.74 -16.73 -5.19
N VAL A 9 -8.45 -17.13 -6.43
CA VAL A 9 -9.38 -17.91 -7.27
C VAL A 9 -9.70 -19.25 -6.61
N ILE A 10 -8.65 -19.93 -6.14
CA ILE A 10 -8.78 -21.21 -5.44
C ILE A 10 -9.65 -21.05 -4.18
N LYS A 11 -9.37 -20.03 -3.35
CA LYS A 11 -10.18 -19.72 -2.17
C LYS A 11 -11.62 -19.40 -2.49
N THR A 12 -11.86 -18.65 -3.56
CA THR A 12 -13.21 -18.31 -3.99
C THR A 12 -13.99 -19.57 -4.36
N ALA A 13 -13.39 -20.48 -5.14
CA ALA A 13 -14.02 -21.74 -5.49
C ALA A 13 -14.34 -22.59 -4.25
N PHE A 14 -13.36 -22.79 -3.36
CA PHE A 14 -13.57 -23.55 -2.12
C PHE A 14 -14.58 -22.89 -1.18
N GLY A 15 -14.54 -21.58 -1.03
CA GLY A 15 -15.47 -20.84 -0.17
C GLY A 15 -16.90 -20.93 -0.66
N THR A 16 -17.10 -20.88 -1.97
CA THR A 16 -18.41 -21.12 -2.58
C THR A 16 -18.89 -22.53 -2.27
N PHE A 17 -18.05 -23.52 -2.55
CA PHE A 17 -18.38 -24.94 -2.33
C PHE A 17 -18.75 -25.20 -0.85
N PHE A 18 -17.90 -24.78 0.08
CA PHE A 18 -18.12 -25.01 1.51
C PHE A 18 -19.34 -24.27 2.04
N ALA A 19 -19.61 -23.03 1.58
CA ALA A 19 -20.79 -22.29 2.02
C ALA A 19 -22.08 -22.97 1.53
N ILE A 20 -22.13 -23.42 0.27
CA ILE A 20 -23.31 -24.12 -0.27
C ILE A 20 -23.50 -25.46 0.45
N TYR A 21 -22.43 -26.24 0.60
CA TYR A 21 -22.49 -27.54 1.24
C TYR A 21 -22.91 -27.43 2.71
N ALA A 22 -22.35 -26.47 3.45
CA ALA A 22 -22.76 -26.20 4.83
C ALA A 22 -24.22 -25.75 4.92
N ALA A 23 -24.70 -24.93 3.98
CA ALA A 23 -26.10 -24.49 3.95
C ALA A 23 -27.05 -25.68 3.77
N GLN A 24 -26.69 -26.63 2.90
CA GLN A 24 -27.45 -27.86 2.68
C GLN A 24 -27.51 -28.74 3.94
N LEU A 25 -26.38 -28.91 4.63
CA LEU A 25 -26.33 -29.69 5.87
C LEU A 25 -27.16 -29.06 7.00
N LEU A 26 -27.20 -27.73 7.06
CA LEU A 26 -27.97 -26.98 8.05
C LEU A 26 -29.46 -26.83 7.68
N GLY A 27 -29.87 -27.27 6.48
CA GLY A 27 -31.24 -27.14 6.00
C GLY A 27 -31.66 -25.71 5.64
N ILE A 28 -30.70 -24.81 5.39
CA ILE A 28 -30.97 -23.41 5.03
C ILE A 28 -31.54 -23.36 3.60
N LYS A 29 -32.72 -22.76 3.44
CA LYS A 29 -33.34 -22.55 2.12
C LYS A 29 -32.50 -21.58 1.30
N TYR A 30 -32.52 -21.74 -0.02
CA TYR A 30 -31.71 -20.92 -0.94
C TYR A 30 -30.19 -20.99 -0.64
N GLY A 31 -29.69 -22.15 -0.19
CA GLY A 31 -28.27 -22.34 0.17
C GLY A 31 -27.25 -21.97 -0.92
N VAL A 32 -27.64 -21.97 -2.21
CA VAL A 32 -26.79 -21.46 -3.31
C VAL A 32 -26.41 -20.00 -3.10
N THR A 33 -27.32 -19.19 -2.54
CA THR A 33 -27.09 -17.77 -2.24
C THR A 33 -26.00 -17.60 -1.16
N ALA A 34 -25.83 -18.55 -0.24
CA ALA A 34 -24.72 -18.52 0.72
C ALA A 34 -23.37 -18.64 -0.01
N GLY A 35 -23.31 -19.45 -1.07
CA GLY A 35 -22.18 -19.52 -1.99
C GLY A 35 -21.91 -18.21 -2.70
N ILE A 36 -22.93 -17.56 -3.25
CA ILE A 36 -22.80 -16.24 -3.89
C ILE A 36 -22.26 -15.22 -2.87
N VAL A 37 -22.85 -15.14 -1.68
CA VAL A 37 -22.39 -14.27 -0.58
C VAL A 37 -20.93 -14.57 -0.24
N ALA A 38 -20.50 -15.83 -0.16
CA ALA A 38 -19.11 -16.19 0.07
C ALA A 38 -18.19 -15.67 -1.05
N ILE A 39 -18.57 -15.85 -2.34
CA ILE A 39 -17.80 -15.35 -3.49
C ILE A 39 -17.54 -13.86 -3.35
N ILE A 40 -18.60 -13.08 -3.18
CA ILE A 40 -18.47 -11.63 -3.11
C ILE A 40 -17.82 -11.18 -1.79
N SER A 41 -17.77 -12.02 -0.75
CA SER A 41 -17.16 -11.70 0.57
C SER A 41 -15.66 -11.98 0.63
N ILE A 42 -15.11 -12.78 -0.30
CA ILE A 42 -13.68 -13.12 -0.32
C ILE A 42 -12.86 -11.93 -0.86
N GLN A 43 -12.12 -11.32 0.06
CA GLN A 43 -11.29 -10.16 -0.17
C GLN A 43 -9.79 -10.46 -0.25
N ALA A 44 -9.01 -9.48 -0.71
CA ALA A 44 -7.57 -9.61 -0.86
C ALA A 44 -6.81 -9.50 0.46
N THR A 45 -7.44 -9.00 1.53
CA THR A 45 -6.81 -8.85 2.84
C THR A 45 -7.76 -9.23 3.97
N LYS A 46 -7.20 -9.61 5.11
CA LYS A 46 -7.96 -10.03 6.31
C LYS A 46 -8.86 -8.90 6.84
N LYS A 47 -8.29 -7.70 7.05
CA LYS A 47 -9.06 -6.54 7.55
C LYS A 47 -10.21 -6.15 6.62
N GLU A 48 -9.95 -6.13 5.33
CA GLU A 48 -10.99 -5.81 4.33
C GLU A 48 -12.11 -6.85 4.32
N SER A 49 -11.77 -8.14 4.48
CA SER A 49 -12.75 -9.22 4.60
C SER A 49 -13.71 -9.00 5.77
N VAL A 50 -13.17 -8.64 6.94
CA VAL A 50 -13.99 -8.39 8.15
C VAL A 50 -14.81 -7.11 7.97
N LYS A 51 -14.20 -6.03 7.47
CA LYS A 51 -14.90 -4.76 7.20
C LYS A 51 -16.11 -4.97 6.30
N ILE A 52 -15.93 -5.67 5.19
CA ILE A 52 -16.99 -5.94 4.21
C ILE A 52 -18.06 -6.86 4.80
N ALA A 53 -17.69 -7.86 5.61
CA ALA A 53 -18.67 -8.69 6.31
C ALA A 53 -19.55 -7.88 7.26
N VAL A 54 -18.98 -6.93 8.01
CA VAL A 54 -19.75 -6.04 8.91
C VAL A 54 -20.65 -5.11 8.13
N GLU A 55 -20.13 -4.45 7.08
CA GLU A 55 -20.95 -3.59 6.20
C GLU A 55 -22.13 -4.36 5.62
N ARG A 56 -21.90 -5.61 5.20
CA ARG A 56 -22.95 -6.50 4.70
C ARG A 56 -24.00 -6.83 5.73
N PHE A 57 -23.56 -7.23 6.91
CA PHE A 57 -24.47 -7.57 8.00
C PHE A 57 -25.41 -6.41 8.32
N ILE A 58 -24.86 -5.20 8.49
CA ILE A 58 -25.65 -4.00 8.78
C ILE A 58 -26.56 -3.63 7.59
N ALA A 59 -26.03 -3.64 6.36
CA ALA A 59 -26.82 -3.34 5.16
C ALA A 59 -28.00 -4.31 5.00
N SER A 60 -27.79 -5.60 5.26
CA SER A 60 -28.82 -6.62 5.11
C SER A 60 -29.89 -6.50 6.17
N LEU A 61 -29.56 -6.18 7.43
CA LEU A 61 -30.59 -5.90 8.44
C LEU A 61 -31.47 -4.71 8.03
N VAL A 62 -30.84 -3.60 7.61
CA VAL A 62 -31.56 -2.39 7.19
C VAL A 62 -32.38 -2.64 5.92
N GLY A 63 -31.79 -3.28 4.92
CA GLY A 63 -32.45 -3.51 3.63
C GLY A 63 -33.54 -4.57 3.71
N LEU A 64 -33.38 -5.63 4.49
CA LEU A 64 -34.46 -6.60 4.74
C LEU A 64 -35.62 -5.96 5.49
N PHE A 65 -35.36 -5.04 6.43
CA PHE A 65 -36.41 -4.26 7.07
C PHE A 65 -37.17 -3.37 6.07
N ILE A 66 -36.45 -2.63 5.22
CA ILE A 66 -37.09 -1.79 4.19
C ILE A 66 -37.87 -2.67 3.19
N ALA A 67 -37.29 -3.78 2.73
CA ALA A 67 -37.96 -4.71 1.83
C ALA A 67 -39.24 -5.28 2.47
N ALA A 68 -39.19 -5.65 3.75
CA ALA A 68 -40.36 -6.13 4.49
C ALA A 68 -41.48 -5.09 4.53
N VAL A 69 -41.17 -3.82 4.81
CA VAL A 69 -42.13 -2.71 4.78
C VAL A 69 -42.76 -2.57 3.38
N PHE A 70 -41.94 -2.53 2.33
CA PHE A 70 -42.43 -2.34 0.97
C PHE A 70 -43.35 -3.48 0.51
N PHE A 71 -42.93 -4.74 0.70
CA PHE A 71 -43.73 -5.88 0.28
C PHE A 71 -44.98 -6.09 1.14
N TYR A 72 -44.95 -5.73 2.42
CA TYR A 72 -46.13 -5.79 3.29
C TYR A 72 -47.22 -4.81 2.85
N PHE A 73 -46.85 -3.56 2.52
CA PHE A 73 -47.83 -2.52 2.16
C PHE A 73 -48.23 -2.51 0.69
N PHE A 74 -47.31 -2.82 -0.23
CA PHE A 74 -47.52 -2.65 -1.68
C PHE A 74 -47.58 -3.99 -2.45
N GLY A 75 -47.33 -5.11 -1.77
CA GLY A 75 -47.41 -6.45 -2.35
C GLY A 75 -46.15 -6.90 -3.11
N TYR A 76 -46.15 -8.17 -3.54
CA TYR A 76 -44.99 -8.88 -4.08
C TYR A 76 -44.92 -8.78 -5.61
N THR A 77 -44.56 -7.61 -6.13
CA THR A 77 -44.40 -7.40 -7.58
C THR A 77 -43.01 -6.86 -7.94
N PRO A 78 -42.53 -7.07 -9.18
CA PRO A 78 -41.26 -6.49 -9.64
C PRO A 78 -41.21 -4.96 -9.55
N ILE A 79 -42.35 -4.28 -9.70
CA ILE A 79 -42.45 -2.81 -9.57
C ILE A 79 -42.13 -2.39 -8.14
N VAL A 80 -42.71 -3.08 -7.15
CA VAL A 80 -42.46 -2.80 -5.72
C VAL A 80 -41.02 -3.11 -5.36
N PHE A 81 -40.44 -4.18 -5.89
CA PHE A 81 -39.02 -4.49 -5.72
C PHE A 81 -38.11 -3.39 -6.29
N GLY A 82 -38.43 -2.87 -7.48
CA GLY A 82 -37.72 -1.73 -8.06
C GLY A 82 -37.80 -0.47 -7.18
N ALA A 83 -38.98 -0.19 -6.60
CA ALA A 83 -39.17 0.92 -5.67
C ALA A 83 -38.35 0.73 -4.37
N PHE A 84 -38.32 -0.49 -3.82
CA PHE A 84 -37.44 -0.85 -2.71
C PHE A 84 -35.97 -0.55 -3.04
N VAL A 85 -35.48 -0.99 -4.20
CA VAL A 85 -34.08 -0.76 -4.62
C VAL A 85 -33.78 0.73 -4.74
N LEU A 86 -34.69 1.51 -5.31
CA LEU A 86 -34.57 2.96 -5.47
C LEU A 86 -34.41 3.66 -4.11
N VAL A 87 -35.08 3.18 -3.06
CA VAL A 87 -34.97 3.73 -1.71
C VAL A 87 -33.75 3.19 -0.96
N PHE A 88 -33.48 1.90 -1.07
CA PHE A 88 -32.40 1.25 -0.32
C PHE A 88 -30.99 1.65 -0.81
N MET A 89 -30.82 1.92 -2.10
CA MET A 89 -29.52 2.33 -2.64
C MET A 89 -29.02 3.67 -2.06
N PRO A 90 -29.80 4.76 -2.03
CA PRO A 90 -29.42 6.00 -1.33
C PRO A 90 -29.11 5.80 0.16
N VAL A 91 -29.84 4.92 0.85
CA VAL A 91 -29.56 4.56 2.25
C VAL A 91 -28.16 3.96 2.36
N CYS A 92 -27.83 2.98 1.50
CA CYS A 92 -26.49 2.38 1.46
C CYS A 92 -25.39 3.42 1.21
N LEU A 93 -25.62 4.35 0.28
CA LEU A 93 -24.64 5.40 -0.03
C LEU A 93 -24.45 6.37 1.13
N LYS A 94 -25.54 6.82 1.77
CA LYS A 94 -25.51 7.76 2.90
C LYS A 94 -24.77 7.19 4.12
N PHE A 95 -24.90 5.90 4.37
CA PHE A 95 -24.31 5.24 5.54
C PHE A 95 -23.00 4.48 5.24
N ASN A 96 -22.44 4.60 4.02
CA ASN A 96 -21.24 3.85 3.59
C ASN A 96 -21.38 2.32 3.69
N LEU A 97 -22.57 1.80 3.39
CA LEU A 97 -22.92 0.37 3.45
C LEU A 97 -23.04 -0.29 2.06
N PHE A 98 -22.51 0.36 1.02
CA PHE A 98 -22.73 -0.07 -0.37
C PHE A 98 -22.18 -1.47 -0.68
N GLN A 99 -21.17 -1.95 0.06
CA GLN A 99 -20.66 -3.32 -0.08
C GLN A 99 -21.69 -4.41 0.28
N GLY A 100 -22.74 -4.03 1.02
CA GLY A 100 -23.87 -4.90 1.36
C GLY A 100 -25.09 -4.76 0.47
N PHE A 101 -25.11 -3.79 -0.45
CA PHE A 101 -26.25 -3.54 -1.32
C PHE A 101 -26.59 -4.77 -2.17
N LEU A 102 -25.62 -5.27 -2.96
CA LEU A 102 -25.85 -6.39 -3.87
C LEU A 102 -26.32 -7.66 -3.15
N ALA A 103 -25.68 -8.01 -2.03
CA ALA A 103 -26.06 -9.18 -1.24
C ALA A 103 -27.51 -9.04 -0.75
N THR A 104 -27.87 -7.89 -0.19
CA THR A 104 -29.20 -7.64 0.36
C THR A 104 -30.30 -7.60 -0.71
N VAL A 105 -29.99 -7.07 -1.90
CA VAL A 105 -30.91 -7.10 -3.04
C VAL A 105 -31.21 -8.55 -3.45
N VAL A 106 -30.22 -9.43 -3.43
CA VAL A 106 -30.43 -10.87 -3.69
C VAL A 106 -31.27 -11.51 -2.58
N LEU A 107 -31.01 -11.23 -1.30
CA LEU A 107 -31.85 -11.77 -0.21
C LEU A 107 -33.32 -11.29 -0.35
N ALA A 108 -33.53 -10.05 -0.77
CA ALA A 108 -34.88 -9.53 -1.01
C ALA A 108 -35.60 -10.19 -2.20
N THR A 109 -34.88 -10.79 -3.18
CA THR A 109 -35.54 -11.55 -4.25
C THR A 109 -36.14 -12.86 -3.75
N HIS A 110 -35.58 -13.47 -2.71
CA HIS A 110 -36.19 -14.66 -2.10
C HIS A 110 -37.55 -14.33 -1.47
N ILE A 111 -37.66 -13.17 -0.81
CA ILE A 111 -38.95 -12.67 -0.27
C ILE A 111 -39.96 -12.44 -1.40
N LEU A 112 -39.52 -11.83 -2.51
CA LEU A 112 -40.35 -11.64 -3.70
C LEU A 112 -40.82 -12.98 -4.29
N ALA A 113 -39.94 -13.98 -4.34
CA ALA A 113 -40.22 -15.30 -4.90
C ALA A 113 -41.17 -16.13 -4.03
N GLU A 114 -40.95 -16.14 -2.70
CA GLU A 114 -41.80 -16.86 -1.74
C GLU A 114 -43.18 -16.19 -1.57
N LYS A 115 -43.31 -14.92 -1.98
CA LYS A 115 -44.51 -14.08 -1.84
C LYS A 115 -45.06 -14.05 -0.41
N ASN A 116 -44.17 -14.15 0.56
CA ASN A 116 -44.51 -14.22 1.97
C ASN A 116 -43.42 -13.54 2.80
N ILE A 117 -43.84 -12.83 3.85
CA ILE A 117 -42.95 -12.25 4.85
C ILE A 117 -43.31 -12.89 6.17
N SER A 118 -42.43 -13.77 6.63
CA SER A 118 -42.50 -14.36 7.97
C SER A 118 -41.15 -14.19 8.67
N LEU A 119 -41.17 -14.21 10.00
CA LEU A 119 -39.93 -14.18 10.78
C LEU A 119 -39.01 -15.34 10.39
N MET A 120 -39.56 -16.51 10.06
CA MET A 120 -38.77 -17.67 9.60
C MET A 120 -38.02 -17.38 8.30
N ILE A 121 -38.64 -16.70 7.33
CA ILE A 121 -37.97 -16.30 6.09
C ILE A 121 -36.86 -15.27 6.38
N LEU A 122 -37.15 -14.28 7.22
CA LEU A 122 -36.14 -13.27 7.59
C LEU A 122 -34.94 -13.89 8.33
N PHE A 123 -35.18 -14.85 9.23
CA PHE A 123 -34.11 -15.60 9.88
C PHE A 123 -33.29 -16.41 8.89
N ASN A 124 -33.94 -17.09 7.93
CA ASN A 124 -33.25 -17.82 6.87
C ASN A 124 -32.33 -16.90 6.05
N GLU A 125 -32.77 -15.69 5.69
CA GLU A 125 -31.91 -14.73 4.96
C GLU A 125 -30.70 -14.27 5.77
N VAL A 126 -30.86 -14.09 7.08
CA VAL A 126 -29.75 -13.77 7.98
C VAL A 126 -28.78 -14.95 8.10
N GLU A 127 -29.27 -16.19 8.17
CA GLU A 127 -28.44 -17.40 8.21
C GLU A 127 -27.59 -17.56 6.93
N ILE A 128 -28.19 -17.34 5.75
CA ILE A 128 -27.47 -17.32 4.46
C ILE A 128 -26.31 -16.34 4.51
N LEU A 129 -26.58 -15.11 4.98
CA LEU A 129 -25.60 -14.04 5.04
C LEU A 129 -24.45 -14.38 6.00
N VAL A 130 -24.79 -14.81 7.21
CA VAL A 130 -23.82 -15.16 8.25
C VAL A 130 -22.95 -16.32 7.78
N LEU A 131 -23.54 -17.36 7.19
CA LEU A 131 -22.79 -18.52 6.71
C LEU A 131 -21.83 -18.15 5.57
N GLY A 132 -22.30 -17.38 4.58
CA GLY A 132 -21.46 -16.94 3.47
C GLY A 132 -20.32 -16.02 3.92
N ALA A 133 -20.61 -15.06 4.80
CA ALA A 133 -19.61 -14.15 5.35
C ALA A 133 -18.60 -14.87 6.26
N ALA A 134 -19.06 -15.77 7.13
CA ALA A 134 -18.20 -16.55 8.02
C ALA A 134 -17.25 -17.46 7.22
N THR A 135 -17.77 -18.16 6.21
CA THR A 135 -16.95 -19.01 5.33
C THR A 135 -15.85 -18.21 4.64
N ALA A 136 -16.18 -17.01 4.13
CA ALA A 136 -15.21 -16.12 3.52
C ALA A 136 -14.15 -15.62 4.50
N ILE A 137 -14.54 -15.23 5.71
CA ILE A 137 -13.59 -14.80 6.76
C ILE A 137 -12.63 -15.94 7.11
N ILE A 138 -13.14 -17.15 7.36
CA ILE A 138 -12.33 -18.32 7.73
C ILE A 138 -11.28 -18.60 6.65
N LEU A 139 -11.67 -18.62 5.38
CA LEU A 139 -10.72 -18.82 4.29
C LEU A 139 -9.74 -17.64 4.15
N ASN A 140 -10.18 -16.42 4.42
CA ASN A 140 -9.29 -15.26 4.43
C ASN A 140 -8.32 -15.20 5.62
N LEU A 141 -8.48 -16.04 6.66
CA LEU A 141 -7.45 -16.19 7.69
C LEU A 141 -6.14 -16.75 7.12
N TYR A 142 -6.22 -17.57 6.07
CA TYR A 142 -5.06 -18.18 5.44
C TYR A 142 -4.45 -17.26 4.37
N MET A 143 -3.90 -16.10 4.72
CA MET A 143 -3.24 -15.21 3.75
C MET A 143 -1.74 -15.49 3.67
N PRO A 144 -1.15 -15.55 2.45
CA PRO A 144 0.26 -15.80 2.27
C PRO A 144 1.09 -14.67 2.89
N ASP A 145 2.17 -15.07 3.55
CA ASP A 145 3.13 -14.14 4.13
C ASP A 145 3.87 -13.36 3.03
N VAL A 146 3.91 -12.04 3.16
CA VAL A 146 4.55 -11.12 2.21
C VAL A 146 5.92 -10.63 2.69
N THR A 147 6.34 -10.98 3.91
CA THR A 147 7.61 -10.53 4.52
C THR A 147 8.83 -10.80 3.64
N LYS A 148 8.97 -12.01 3.08
CA LYS A 148 10.07 -12.35 2.17
C LYS A 148 10.10 -11.46 0.92
N ASN A 149 8.94 -11.12 0.38
CA ASN A 149 8.85 -10.25 -0.78
C ASN A 149 9.19 -8.80 -0.40
N LEU A 150 8.74 -8.34 0.77
CA LEU A 150 9.11 -7.02 1.32
C LEU A 150 10.62 -6.87 1.50
N GLU A 151 11.27 -7.87 2.10
CA GLU A 151 12.73 -7.85 2.32
C GLU A 151 13.48 -7.82 0.99
N LYS A 152 13.11 -8.66 0.02
CA LYS A 152 13.69 -8.66 -1.31
C LYS A 152 13.51 -7.32 -2.02
N THR A 153 12.31 -6.74 -1.98
CA THR A 153 12.03 -5.44 -2.60
C THR A 153 12.82 -4.32 -1.91
N HIS A 154 12.94 -4.34 -0.59
CA HIS A 154 13.75 -3.36 0.14
C HIS A 154 15.24 -3.47 -0.22
N GLN A 155 15.78 -4.70 -0.34
CA GLN A 155 17.15 -4.93 -0.78
C GLN A 155 17.39 -4.42 -2.20
N GLU A 156 16.47 -4.68 -3.14
CA GLU A 156 16.62 -4.20 -4.52
C GLU A 156 16.54 -2.67 -4.61
N ILE A 157 15.67 -2.01 -3.84
CA ILE A 157 15.63 -0.54 -3.74
C ILE A 157 16.96 0.00 -3.24
N ASN A 158 17.52 -0.59 -2.18
CA ASN A 158 18.81 -0.15 -1.63
C ASN A 158 19.93 -0.30 -2.67
N LYS A 159 19.96 -1.42 -3.38
CA LYS A 159 20.92 -1.67 -4.47
C LYS A 159 20.79 -0.64 -5.59
N LEU A 160 19.57 -0.35 -6.06
CA LEU A 160 19.33 0.62 -7.12
C LEU A 160 19.69 2.05 -6.70
N MET A 161 19.33 2.46 -5.48
CA MET A 161 19.73 3.76 -4.94
C MET A 161 21.25 3.89 -4.82
N LYS A 162 21.93 2.82 -4.36
CA LYS A 162 23.39 2.75 -4.29
C LYS A 162 24.01 2.93 -5.67
N GLN A 163 23.52 2.18 -6.66
CA GLN A 163 23.97 2.29 -8.05
C GLN A 163 23.79 3.71 -8.61
N ILE A 164 22.62 4.33 -8.40
CA ILE A 164 22.34 5.70 -8.87
C ILE A 164 23.31 6.70 -8.25
N LEU A 165 23.50 6.69 -6.93
CA LEU A 165 24.42 7.63 -6.27
C LEU A 165 25.88 7.40 -6.68
N ASN A 166 26.29 6.14 -6.87
CA ASN A 166 27.65 5.87 -7.35
C ASN A 166 27.85 6.43 -8.78
N CYS A 167 26.88 6.20 -9.68
CA CYS A 167 26.90 6.82 -11.01
C CYS A 167 26.94 8.35 -10.92
N MET A 168 26.14 8.98 -10.06
CA MET A 168 26.19 10.44 -9.88
C MET A 168 27.57 10.94 -9.41
N GLY A 169 28.24 10.20 -8.52
CA GLY A 169 29.62 10.51 -8.13
C GLY A 169 30.60 10.41 -9.29
N GLU A 170 30.48 9.39 -10.14
CA GLU A 170 31.28 9.24 -11.36
C GLU A 170 30.97 10.35 -12.40
N GLU A 171 29.70 10.68 -12.58
CA GLU A 171 29.21 11.72 -13.48
C GLU A 171 29.72 13.09 -13.10
N LEU A 172 29.83 13.40 -11.80
CA LEU A 172 30.44 14.64 -11.31
C LEU A 172 31.91 14.74 -11.72
N THR A 173 32.66 13.63 -11.69
CA THR A 173 34.08 13.63 -12.05
C THR A 173 34.33 13.62 -13.56
N THR A 174 33.51 12.90 -14.31
CA THR A 174 33.72 12.65 -15.75
C THR A 174 32.95 13.62 -16.65
N GLY A 175 31.89 14.24 -16.13
CA GLY A 175 30.94 15.05 -16.90
C GLY A 175 30.04 14.23 -17.84
N ALA A 176 30.15 12.89 -17.84
CA ALA A 176 29.43 12.02 -18.75
C ALA A 176 28.31 11.26 -18.03
N ILE A 177 27.06 11.52 -18.41
CA ILE A 177 25.87 10.86 -17.86
C ILE A 177 25.86 9.37 -18.26
N SER A 178 25.56 8.49 -17.31
CA SER A 178 25.46 7.05 -17.53
C SER A 178 24.34 6.68 -18.50
N ILE A 179 24.61 5.73 -19.40
CA ILE A 179 23.63 5.22 -20.39
C ILE A 179 22.44 4.53 -19.69
N ASP A 180 22.69 3.87 -18.56
CA ASP A 180 21.66 3.14 -17.80
C ASP A 180 20.89 4.03 -16.80
N GLU A 181 21.18 5.34 -16.72
CA GLU A 181 20.59 6.28 -15.75
C GLU A 181 19.06 6.22 -15.75
N GLU A 182 18.43 6.49 -16.89
CA GLU A 182 16.97 6.51 -17.04
C GLU A 182 16.33 5.15 -16.69
N LYS A 183 17.02 4.04 -17.03
CA LYS A 183 16.57 2.68 -16.73
C LYS A 183 16.60 2.41 -15.23
N ASN A 184 17.66 2.83 -14.54
CA ASN A 184 17.80 2.67 -13.09
C ASN A 184 16.72 3.46 -12.33
N PHE A 185 16.43 4.70 -12.74
CA PHE A 185 15.35 5.50 -12.14
C PHE A 185 13.96 4.87 -12.37
N LYS A 186 13.69 4.38 -13.58
CA LYS A 186 12.43 3.68 -13.90
C LYS A 186 12.26 2.41 -13.06
N GLU A 187 13.30 1.59 -12.94
CA GLU A 187 13.22 0.36 -12.14
C GLU A 187 13.10 0.68 -10.65
N LEU A 188 13.82 1.68 -10.13
CA LEU A 188 13.69 2.12 -8.73
C LEU A 188 12.25 2.58 -8.43
N LYS A 189 11.64 3.38 -9.30
CA LYS A 189 10.23 3.81 -9.16
C LYS A 189 9.28 2.61 -9.14
N LYS A 190 9.51 1.61 -9.99
CA LYS A 190 8.72 0.38 -10.03
C LYS A 190 8.85 -0.42 -8.73
N GLN A 191 10.06 -0.62 -8.23
CA GLN A 191 10.28 -1.32 -6.95
C GLN A 191 9.69 -0.55 -5.76
N LEU A 192 9.75 0.78 -5.75
CA LEU A 192 9.09 1.62 -4.72
C LEU A 192 7.57 1.48 -4.72
N ASN A 193 6.94 1.38 -5.89
CA ASN A 193 5.50 1.14 -5.99
C ASN A 193 5.14 -0.26 -5.49
N LEU A 194 5.91 -1.28 -5.90
CA LEU A 194 5.73 -2.65 -5.42
C LEU A 194 5.88 -2.74 -3.89
N GLY A 195 6.92 -2.12 -3.33
CA GLY A 195 7.18 -2.10 -1.90
C GLY A 195 6.06 -1.44 -1.09
N ARG A 196 5.54 -0.31 -1.58
CA ARG A 196 4.37 0.35 -1.00
C ARG A 196 3.16 -0.59 -0.96
N ASP A 197 2.85 -1.23 -2.09
CA ASP A 197 1.66 -2.08 -2.21
C ASP A 197 1.78 -3.33 -1.32
N LEU A 198 2.99 -3.92 -1.24
CA LEU A 198 3.29 -5.01 -0.32
C LEU A 198 3.17 -4.58 1.15
N ALA A 199 3.64 -3.38 1.51
CA ALA A 199 3.59 -2.89 2.90
C ALA A 199 2.15 -2.63 3.36
N PHE A 200 1.29 -2.12 2.48
CA PHE A 200 -0.15 -2.00 2.76
C PHE A 200 -0.82 -3.37 2.90
N LYS A 201 -0.46 -4.32 2.03
CA LYS A 201 -0.98 -5.69 2.11
C LYS A 201 -0.60 -6.38 3.42
N ASP A 202 0.65 -6.22 3.86
CA ASP A 202 1.14 -6.70 5.15
C ASP A 202 0.35 -6.11 6.33
N TYR A 203 0.24 -4.77 6.36
CA TYR A 203 -0.51 -4.05 7.37
C TYR A 203 -1.98 -4.47 7.46
N ASN A 204 -2.61 -4.75 6.31
CA ASN A 204 -4.00 -5.19 6.23
C ASN A 204 -4.19 -6.69 6.53
N ASN A 205 -3.11 -7.47 6.53
CA ASN A 205 -3.11 -8.88 6.92
C ASN A 205 -2.81 -9.11 8.41
N ALA A 206 -2.26 -8.12 9.11
CA ALA A 206 -2.08 -8.18 10.56
C ALA A 206 -3.41 -7.94 11.32
N PHE A 207 -3.92 -8.94 12.04
CA PHE A 207 -5.18 -8.87 12.78
C PHE A 207 -5.12 -7.97 14.01
N PHE A 208 -4.11 -8.15 14.87
CA PHE A 208 -4.04 -7.51 16.18
C PHE A 208 -2.91 -6.46 16.27
N TYR A 209 -1.74 -6.73 15.69
CA TYR A 209 -0.56 -5.87 15.78
C TYR A 209 -0.07 -5.46 14.40
N ALA A 210 -0.74 -4.46 13.82
CA ALA A 210 -0.36 -3.92 12.53
C ALA A 210 0.70 -2.82 12.72
N SER A 211 1.96 -3.15 12.52
CA SER A 211 3.04 -2.15 12.57
C SER A 211 3.04 -1.30 11.31
N ARG A 212 3.01 0.02 11.48
CA ARG A 212 3.20 0.96 10.34
C ARG A 212 4.66 1.05 9.90
N HIS A 213 5.59 0.36 10.56
CA HIS A 213 7.03 0.47 10.29
C HIS A 213 7.37 0.24 8.80
N GLN A 214 6.82 -0.80 8.17
CA GLN A 214 7.10 -1.08 6.76
C GLN A 214 6.56 0.02 5.85
N ILE A 215 5.33 0.50 6.10
CA ILE A 215 4.73 1.61 5.34
C ILE A 215 5.63 2.85 5.40
N GLU A 216 6.08 3.20 6.61
CA GLU A 216 6.91 4.38 6.85
C GLU A 216 8.32 4.22 6.28
N LEU A 217 8.88 3.00 6.29
CA LEU A 217 10.15 2.70 5.63
C LEU A 217 10.07 2.93 4.11
N PHE A 218 9.01 2.42 3.45
CA PHE A 218 8.85 2.64 2.00
C PHE A 218 8.46 4.08 1.66
N ASN A 219 7.76 4.79 2.54
CA ASN A 219 7.52 6.23 2.41
C ASN A 219 8.84 7.02 2.48
N MET A 220 9.69 6.73 3.48
CA MET A 220 11.03 7.30 3.60
C MET A 220 11.85 7.08 2.32
N LYS A 221 11.86 5.85 1.78
CA LYS A 221 12.54 5.53 0.52
C LYS A 221 11.95 6.29 -0.68
N ARG A 222 10.65 6.54 -0.69
CA ARG A 222 10.00 7.33 -1.74
C ARG A 222 10.39 8.80 -1.67
N GLU A 223 10.53 9.37 -0.48
CA GLU A 223 11.03 10.74 -0.31
C GLU A 223 12.49 10.83 -0.77
N GLN A 224 13.36 9.90 -0.36
CA GLN A 224 14.74 9.79 -0.88
C GLN A 224 14.80 9.72 -2.41
N TYR A 225 13.89 8.98 -3.06
CA TYR A 225 13.79 8.95 -4.52
C TYR A 225 13.46 10.31 -5.14
N LYS A 226 12.58 11.11 -4.52
CA LYS A 226 12.29 12.46 -5.02
C LYS A 226 13.54 13.33 -4.99
N VAL A 227 14.35 13.22 -3.94
CA VAL A 227 15.64 13.90 -3.82
C VAL A 227 16.57 13.48 -4.96
N LEU A 228 16.74 12.18 -5.22
CA LEU A 228 17.54 11.68 -6.35
C LEU A 228 17.08 12.25 -7.70
N VAL A 229 15.76 12.39 -7.91
CA VAL A 229 15.19 13.00 -9.13
C VAL A 229 15.53 14.49 -9.23
N ARG A 230 15.63 15.22 -8.10
CA ARG A 230 16.09 16.61 -8.10
C ARG A 230 17.58 16.69 -8.39
N MET A 231 18.39 15.87 -7.71
CA MET A 231 19.84 15.78 -7.91
C MET A 231 20.20 15.57 -9.39
N ARG A 232 19.48 14.66 -10.07
CA ARG A 232 19.62 14.38 -11.50
C ARG A 232 19.58 15.64 -12.38
N LYS A 233 18.76 16.63 -12.02
CA LYS A 233 18.56 17.84 -12.86
C LYS A 233 19.77 18.77 -12.87
N HIS A 234 20.66 18.67 -11.89
CA HIS A 234 21.86 19.51 -11.80
C HIS A 234 22.90 19.16 -12.87
N PHE A 235 22.92 17.90 -13.35
CA PHE A 235 23.90 17.45 -14.34
C PHE A 235 23.80 18.13 -15.70
N HIS A 236 22.66 18.72 -16.06
CA HIS A 236 22.54 19.53 -17.27
C HIS A 236 23.26 20.89 -17.17
N LYS A 237 23.73 21.27 -15.97
CA LYS A 237 24.30 22.59 -15.65
C LYS A 237 25.73 22.54 -15.11
N PHE A 238 26.35 21.36 -15.03
CA PHE A 238 27.76 21.28 -14.63
C PHE A 238 28.65 21.60 -15.82
N TYR A 239 29.44 22.68 -15.73
CA TYR A 239 30.25 23.15 -16.84
C TYR A 239 31.76 23.12 -16.57
N LEU A 240 32.21 22.94 -15.32
CA LEU A 240 33.63 22.94 -14.95
C LEU A 240 33.98 21.90 -13.88
N SER A 241 34.98 21.06 -14.16
CA SER A 241 35.65 20.23 -13.16
C SER A 241 36.54 21.11 -12.28
N SER A 242 36.31 21.07 -10.97
CA SER A 242 37.05 21.85 -9.97
C SER A 242 37.37 20.99 -8.75
N GLU A 243 38.27 21.45 -7.88
CA GLU A 243 38.54 20.79 -6.59
C GLU A 243 37.26 20.51 -5.79
N HIS A 244 36.32 21.46 -5.78
CA HIS A 244 35.00 21.32 -5.14
C HIS A 244 34.21 20.13 -5.68
N THR A 245 34.27 19.93 -7.01
CA THR A 245 33.54 18.87 -7.70
C THR A 245 34.05 17.49 -7.24
N TYR A 246 35.36 17.32 -7.10
CA TYR A 246 35.95 16.07 -6.61
C TYR A 246 35.57 15.77 -5.16
N ILE A 247 35.60 16.79 -4.28
CA ILE A 247 35.19 16.62 -2.87
C ILE A 247 33.74 16.11 -2.77
N ILE A 248 32.82 16.72 -3.53
CA ILE A 248 31.41 16.29 -3.52
C ILE A 248 31.21 14.96 -4.23
N ALA A 249 31.95 14.66 -5.29
CA ALA A 249 31.89 13.37 -5.95
C ALA A 249 32.29 12.23 -5.01
N ASP A 250 33.39 12.40 -4.28
CA ASP A 250 33.87 11.40 -3.31
C ASP A 250 32.87 11.25 -2.16
N PHE A 251 32.36 12.35 -1.62
CA PHE A 251 31.31 12.29 -0.60
C PHE A 251 30.04 11.61 -1.11
N THR A 252 29.64 11.83 -2.37
CA THR A 252 28.49 11.16 -2.98
C THR A 252 28.68 9.64 -3.03
N LYS A 253 29.91 9.17 -3.31
CA LYS A 253 30.26 7.74 -3.27
C LYS A 253 30.23 7.20 -1.83
N GLU A 254 30.71 7.95 -0.84
CA GLU A 254 30.59 7.56 0.57
C GLU A 254 29.12 7.41 1.00
N VAL A 255 28.26 8.36 0.59
CA VAL A 255 26.81 8.29 0.84
C VAL A 255 26.19 7.08 0.14
N SER A 256 26.62 6.77 -1.07
CA SER A 256 26.23 5.54 -1.78
C SER A 256 26.54 4.28 -0.97
N ASP A 257 27.77 4.17 -0.45
CA ASP A 257 28.19 3.03 0.38
C ASP A 257 27.45 2.91 1.71
N SER A 258 26.89 4.02 2.20
CA SER A 258 26.08 4.04 3.41
C SER A 258 24.71 3.37 3.27
N ILE A 259 24.23 3.15 2.05
CA ILE A 259 22.88 2.64 1.82
C ILE A 259 22.75 1.20 2.33
N GLY A 260 21.81 1.01 3.26
CA GLY A 260 21.55 -0.28 3.88
C GLY A 260 22.51 -0.64 5.02
N VAL A 261 23.48 0.22 5.35
CA VAL A 261 24.50 -0.05 6.37
C VAL A 261 24.52 1.07 7.42
N ASP A 262 23.94 0.82 8.59
CA ASP A 262 23.68 1.89 9.57
C ASP A 262 24.94 2.53 10.19
N HIS A 263 26.02 1.78 10.38
CA HIS A 263 27.26 2.35 10.91
C HIS A 263 27.95 3.27 9.89
N ILE A 264 27.93 2.90 8.60
CA ILE A 264 28.46 3.74 7.51
C ILE A 264 27.57 4.99 7.35
N TYR A 265 26.25 4.84 7.50
CA TYR A 265 25.33 5.98 7.47
C TYR A 265 25.60 7.01 8.58
N LYS A 266 25.87 6.55 9.81
CA LYS A 266 26.29 7.46 10.89
C LYS A 266 27.61 8.17 10.58
N LYS A 267 28.55 7.46 9.95
CA LYS A 267 29.81 8.06 9.47
C LYS A 267 29.55 9.14 8.42
N ALA A 268 28.67 8.87 7.44
CA ALA A 268 28.31 9.82 6.39
C ALA A 268 27.71 11.13 6.94
N LEU A 269 26.92 11.09 8.02
CA LEU A 269 26.42 12.30 8.70
C LEU A 269 27.55 13.13 9.33
N VAL A 270 28.58 12.48 9.87
CA VAL A 270 29.76 13.19 10.41
C VAL A 270 30.61 13.76 9.27
N ASP A 271 30.77 13.01 8.19
CA ASP A 271 31.55 13.44 7.03
C ASP A 271 30.85 14.58 6.27
N LEU A 272 29.51 14.64 6.27
CA LEU A 272 28.72 15.77 5.77
C LEU A 272 29.15 17.10 6.41
N GLU A 273 29.23 17.14 7.75
CA GLU A 273 29.64 18.35 8.48
C GLU A 273 31.10 18.72 8.19
N LYS A 274 31.98 17.74 7.99
CA LYS A 274 33.38 18.01 7.57
C LYS A 274 33.46 18.63 6.18
N VAL A 275 32.64 18.18 5.24
CA VAL A 275 32.59 18.75 3.88
C VAL A 275 32.11 20.20 3.95
N LYS A 276 31.06 20.50 4.74
CA LYS A 276 30.59 21.88 4.98
C LYS A 276 31.70 22.77 5.54
N GLU A 277 32.42 22.31 6.56
CA GLU A 277 33.52 23.08 7.17
C GLU A 277 34.70 23.28 6.22
N THR A 278 35.00 22.29 5.37
CA THR A 278 36.00 22.43 4.30
C THR A 278 35.59 23.54 3.34
N PHE A 279 34.35 23.53 2.86
CA PHE A 279 33.87 24.52 1.89
C PHE A 279 33.86 25.95 2.45
N LYS A 280 33.54 26.12 3.75
CA LYS A 280 33.61 27.44 4.42
C LYS A 280 35.01 28.05 4.45
N LYS A 281 36.05 27.21 4.46
CA LYS A 281 37.46 27.64 4.53
C LYS A 281 38.08 27.90 3.16
N MET A 282 37.44 27.44 2.08
CA MET A 282 37.95 27.61 0.72
C MET A 282 37.80 29.07 0.25
N PRO A 283 38.69 29.56 -0.64
CA PRO A 283 38.64 30.93 -1.13
C PRO A 283 37.33 31.22 -1.87
N LEU A 284 36.85 32.47 -1.79
CA LEU A 284 35.67 32.93 -2.52
C LEU A 284 35.84 32.76 -4.04
N PRO A 285 34.75 32.60 -4.80
CA PRO A 285 34.82 32.53 -6.26
C PRO A 285 35.41 33.82 -6.85
N GLN A 286 36.38 33.69 -7.74
CA GLN A 286 37.08 34.80 -8.38
C GLN A 286 36.39 35.29 -9.66
N SER A 287 35.50 34.48 -10.22
CA SER A 287 34.74 34.81 -11.42
C SER A 287 33.26 34.46 -11.29
N ARG A 288 32.42 35.08 -12.14
CA ARG A 288 30.99 34.75 -12.22
C ARG A 288 30.76 33.28 -12.61
N GLY A 289 31.53 32.76 -13.57
CA GLY A 289 31.41 31.35 -13.98
C GLY A 289 31.77 30.39 -12.84
N GLU A 290 32.78 30.72 -12.04
CA GLU A 290 33.14 29.95 -10.86
C GLU A 290 32.04 30.02 -9.78
N PHE A 291 31.47 31.20 -9.55
CA PHE A 291 30.32 31.36 -8.65
C PHE A 291 29.13 30.50 -9.08
N GLU A 292 28.74 30.55 -10.36
CA GLU A 292 27.59 29.80 -10.89
C GLU A 292 27.81 28.28 -10.76
N ASN A 293 29.01 27.77 -11.10
CA ASN A 293 29.31 26.34 -10.94
C ASN A 293 29.30 25.91 -9.47
N ARG A 294 29.94 26.69 -8.58
CA ARG A 294 29.92 26.41 -7.14
C ARG A 294 28.50 26.45 -6.57
N ALA A 295 27.65 27.36 -7.04
CA ALA A 295 26.26 27.45 -6.60
C ALA A 295 25.44 26.22 -7.00
N VAL A 296 25.55 25.73 -8.25
CA VAL A 296 24.87 24.50 -8.70
C VAL A 296 25.40 23.30 -7.91
N LEU A 297 26.71 23.22 -7.70
CA LEU A 297 27.33 22.15 -6.95
C LEU A 297 26.90 22.16 -5.47
N TYR A 298 26.76 23.34 -4.85
CA TYR A 298 26.24 23.47 -3.50
C TYR A 298 24.76 23.09 -3.41
N GLN A 299 23.95 23.38 -4.44
CA GLN A 299 22.56 22.88 -4.51
C GLN A 299 22.50 21.35 -4.56
N PHE A 300 23.37 20.72 -5.36
CA PHE A 300 23.48 19.25 -5.39
C PHE A 300 23.89 18.69 -4.02
N PHE A 301 24.85 19.33 -3.34
CA PHE A 301 25.27 18.95 -2.00
C PHE A 301 24.15 19.09 -0.96
N ASN A 302 23.36 20.17 -0.99
CA ASN A 302 22.19 20.32 -0.12
C ASN A 302 21.12 19.25 -0.38
N ASP A 303 20.95 18.80 -1.63
CA ASP A 303 20.09 17.65 -1.92
C ASP A 303 20.66 16.35 -1.28
N ILE A 304 21.98 16.13 -1.26
CA ILE A 304 22.57 14.98 -0.53
C ILE A 304 22.29 15.08 0.96
N GLU A 305 22.42 16.27 1.55
CA GLU A 305 22.07 16.52 2.95
C GLU A 305 20.62 16.12 3.23
N GLU A 306 19.66 16.62 2.44
CA GLU A 306 18.24 16.27 2.59
C GLU A 306 18.02 14.75 2.43
N PHE A 307 18.72 14.09 1.50
CA PHE A 307 18.67 12.64 1.32
C PHE A 307 19.06 11.88 2.59
N LEU A 308 20.10 12.36 3.29
CA LEU A 308 20.54 11.79 4.56
C LEU A 308 19.57 12.12 5.70
N GLU A 309 19.13 13.37 5.83
CA GLU A 309 18.20 13.82 6.87
C GLU A 309 16.88 13.05 6.87
N ILE A 310 16.34 12.71 5.68
CA ILE A 310 15.14 11.89 5.52
C ILE A 310 15.27 10.54 6.27
N LYS A 311 16.44 9.88 6.17
CA LYS A 311 16.69 8.63 6.92
C LYS A 311 16.90 8.93 8.41
N GLU A 312 17.50 10.06 8.76
CA GLU A 312 17.79 10.43 10.15
C GLU A 312 16.49 10.63 10.92
N GLU A 313 15.54 11.36 10.35
CA GLU A 313 14.21 11.55 10.91
C GLU A 313 13.47 10.23 11.10
N PHE A 314 13.54 9.33 10.11
CA PHE A 314 12.96 8.00 10.21
C PHE A 314 13.56 7.21 11.40
N LEU A 315 14.89 7.24 11.55
CA LEU A 315 15.58 6.60 12.66
C LEU A 315 15.19 7.22 14.01
N LYS A 316 15.10 8.54 14.14
CA LYS A 316 14.65 9.22 15.38
C LYS A 316 13.24 8.76 15.81
N ARG A 317 12.36 8.50 14.84
CA ARG A 317 10.99 8.02 15.09
C ARG A 317 10.97 6.54 15.51
N TYR A 318 11.73 5.67 14.84
CA TYR A 318 11.57 4.20 14.92
C TYR A 318 12.73 3.44 15.58
N THR A 319 13.84 4.09 15.88
CA THR A 319 14.98 3.50 16.61
C THR A 319 15.41 4.39 17.76
N LEU A 320 15.54 3.83 18.97
CA LEU A 320 16.31 4.45 20.05
C LEU A 320 17.68 3.77 20.03
N ASP A 321 18.75 4.54 19.86
CA ASP A 321 20.14 4.05 19.91
C ASP A 321 20.46 2.88 18.96
N GLY A 322 19.87 2.87 17.76
CA GLY A 322 20.11 1.81 16.76
C GLY A 322 19.44 0.46 17.09
N LYS A 323 18.60 0.40 18.13
CA LYS A 323 17.67 -0.72 18.36
C LYS A 323 16.27 -0.30 17.95
N LYS A 324 15.52 -1.19 17.29
CA LYS A 324 14.10 -0.99 16.98
C LYS A 324 13.41 -0.53 18.27
N LYS A 325 12.72 0.61 18.24
CA LYS A 325 11.76 0.93 19.30
C LYS A 325 10.78 -0.23 19.33
N VAL A 326 10.84 -1.04 20.38
CA VAL A 326 9.71 -1.92 20.71
C VAL A 326 8.58 -0.95 20.99
N GLN A 327 7.67 -0.79 20.03
CA GLN A 327 6.38 -0.17 20.31
C GLN A 327 5.68 -1.12 21.30
N LYS A 328 5.94 -0.93 22.59
CA LYS A 328 4.97 -1.30 23.61
C LYS A 328 3.78 -0.38 23.36
N ASN A 329 2.72 -0.93 22.81
CA ASN A 329 1.33 -0.55 23.05
C ASN A 329 0.45 -1.71 22.59
#